data_AF-A0A7J6H9P6-F1
#
_entry.id   AF-A0A7J6H9P6-F1
#
_cell.length_a   1.000
_cell.length_b   1.000
_cell.length_c   1.000
_cell.angle_alpha   90.00
_cell.angle_beta   90.00
_cell.angle_gamma   90.00
#
_symmetry.space_group_name_H-M   'P 1'
#
loop_
_entity.id
_entity.type
_entity.pdbx_description
1 polymer ?
#
loop_
_entity_poly.entity_id
_entity_poly.type
_entity_poly.pdbx_seq_one_letter_code
_entity_poly.pdbx_strand_id
1 'polypeptide(L)'
;MSSTSPHSFMNLSTSLTSLDLSLSRLQGKFPKNVLNLPNLQRLDLSQNINLNGSFPKYNWSSPLRVLNLSSSGIVIDNIPYLCRKLKYLHALSLSDYKFLRLSPTLLDNCTQITSLDFSSNDFEVRNDVVSHN
;
A
#
# COMPACT_ATOMS: atom_id res chain seq x y z
N MET A 1 21.15 18.04 0.07
CA MET A 1 20.78 16.63 0.34
C MET A 1 20.15 16.06 -0.90
N SER A 2 20.67 14.95 -1.45
CA SER A 2 20.11 14.33 -2.65
C SER A 2 18.81 13.61 -2.34
N SER A 3 17.81 13.77 -3.20
CA SER A 3 16.57 13.02 -3.18
C SER A 3 16.57 12.00 -4.31
N THR A 4 15.97 10.84 -4.07
CA THR A 4 15.95 9.74 -5.04
C THR A 4 14.62 9.74 -5.79
N SER A 5 14.70 9.82 -7.12
CA SER A 5 13.53 9.72 -7.98
C SER A 5 13.08 8.26 -8.13
N PRO A 6 11.79 7.95 -7.95
CA PRO A 6 11.25 6.61 -8.15
C PRO A 6 11.35 6.09 -9.60
N HIS A 7 11.63 6.95 -10.59
CA HIS A 7 11.77 6.52 -11.99
C HIS A 7 12.88 5.49 -12.22
N SER A 8 13.90 5.45 -11.35
CA SER A 8 14.94 4.42 -11.40
C SER A 8 14.40 3.00 -11.20
N PHE A 9 13.18 2.85 -10.67
CA PHE A 9 12.55 1.55 -10.43
C PHE A 9 11.64 1.08 -11.58
N MET A 10 11.63 1.79 -12.72
CA MET A 10 10.76 1.40 -13.84
C MET A 10 11.23 0.10 -14.53
N ASN A 11 12.50 -0.27 -14.41
CA ASN A 11 13.09 -1.44 -15.08
C ASN A 11 13.61 -2.49 -14.08
N LEU A 12 12.85 -2.77 -13.02
CA LEU A 12 13.18 -3.85 -12.09
C LEU A 12 12.98 -5.22 -12.73
N SER A 13 13.81 -6.19 -12.35
CA SER A 13 13.75 -7.56 -12.86
C SER A 13 12.41 -8.22 -12.56
N THR A 14 11.87 -8.97 -13.52
CA THR A 14 10.67 -9.80 -13.31
C THR A 14 10.88 -10.94 -12.33
N SER A 15 12.15 -11.29 -12.04
CA SER A 15 12.50 -12.29 -11.01
C SER A 15 12.43 -11.74 -9.58
N LEU A 16 12.28 -10.42 -9.40
CA LEU A 16 12.32 -9.78 -8.09
C LEU A 16 11.18 -10.29 -7.20
N THR A 17 11.52 -10.80 -6.03
CA THR A 17 10.57 -11.33 -5.04
C THR A 17 10.34 -10.40 -3.85
N SER A 18 11.33 -9.57 -3.52
CA SER A 18 11.27 -8.64 -2.41
C SER A 18 11.90 -7.31 -2.83
N LEU A 19 11.20 -6.22 -2.56
CA LEU A 19 11.70 -4.86 -2.74
C LEU A 19 11.54 -4.09 -1.44
N ASP A 20 12.66 -3.73 -0.84
CA ASP A 20 12.72 -2.86 0.32
C ASP A 20 13.34 -1.52 -0.10
N LEU A 21 12.54 -0.46 -0.03
CA LEU A 21 12.94 0.91 -0.27
C LEU A 21 12.63 1.77 0.94
N SER A 22 12.55 1.16 2.13
CA SER A 22 12.33 1.88 3.37
C SER A 22 13.44 2.92 3.60
N LEU A 23 13.09 4.05 4.23
CA LEU A 23 14.04 5.12 4.61
C LEU A 23 14.89 5.67 3.45
N SER A 24 14.46 5.50 2.21
CA SER A 24 15.24 5.82 1.01
C SER A 24 15.09 7.26 0.53
N ARG A 25 14.39 8.11 1.31
CA ARG A 25 14.09 9.52 0.99
C ARG A 25 13.48 9.69 -0.41
N LEU A 26 12.65 8.73 -0.79
CA LEU A 26 11.95 8.77 -2.07
C LEU A 26 10.98 9.94 -2.08
N GLN A 27 10.88 10.59 -3.24
CA GLN A 27 9.97 11.72 -3.43
C GLN A 27 9.25 11.65 -4.77
N GLY A 28 8.07 12.26 -4.85
CA GLY A 28 7.27 12.25 -6.07
C GLY A 28 6.55 10.91 -6.26
N LYS A 29 6.12 10.63 -7.49
CA LYS A 29 5.13 9.57 -7.73
C LYS A 29 5.76 8.18 -7.80
N PHE A 30 5.31 7.26 -6.95
CA PHE A 30 5.75 5.86 -7.02
C PHE A 30 5.26 5.20 -8.33
N PRO A 31 6.14 4.50 -9.09
CA PRO A 31 5.77 3.95 -10.38
C PRO A 31 4.96 2.67 -10.20
N LYS A 32 3.74 2.68 -10.74
CA LYS A 32 2.74 1.61 -10.53
C LYS A 32 3.12 0.27 -11.16
N ASN A 33 4.05 0.26 -12.10
CA ASN A 33 4.52 -0.95 -12.78
C ASN A 33 5.25 -1.92 -11.81
N VAL A 34 5.80 -1.43 -10.70
CA VAL A 34 6.37 -2.30 -9.65
C VAL A 34 5.33 -3.26 -9.09
N LEU A 35 4.05 -2.83 -9.03
CA LEU A 35 2.91 -3.66 -8.60
C LEU A 35 2.45 -4.68 -9.66
N ASN A 36 3.11 -4.72 -10.81
CA ASN A 36 2.90 -5.71 -11.87
C ASN A 36 4.08 -6.70 -12.00
N LEU A 37 5.07 -6.63 -11.12
CA LEU A 37 6.16 -7.60 -11.11
C LEU A 37 5.59 -8.98 -10.69
N PRO A 38 5.71 -10.01 -11.55
CA PRO A 38 4.94 -11.25 -11.41
C PRO A 38 5.35 -12.09 -10.20
N ASN A 39 6.57 -11.90 -9.69
CA ASN A 39 7.11 -12.65 -8.57
C ASN A 39 7.20 -11.83 -7.27
N LEU A 40 6.80 -10.55 -7.30
CA LEU A 40 6.98 -9.66 -6.15
C LEU A 40 6.00 -10.02 -5.02
N GLN A 41 6.57 -10.45 -3.90
CA GLN A 41 5.85 -10.92 -2.72
C GLN A 41 5.98 -9.95 -1.53
N ARG A 42 7.07 -9.18 -1.45
CA ARG A 42 7.27 -8.18 -0.41
C ARG A 42 7.55 -6.82 -1.02
N LEU A 43 6.82 -5.81 -0.56
CA LEU A 43 7.06 -4.41 -0.88
C LEU A 43 7.07 -3.58 0.40
N ASP A 44 8.20 -2.95 0.68
CA ASP A 44 8.36 -1.99 1.78
C ASP A 44 8.72 -0.62 1.22
N LEU A 45 7.81 0.35 1.41
CA LEU A 45 8.00 1.75 1.03
C LEU A 45 7.99 2.68 2.25
N SER A 46 8.12 2.11 3.45
CA SER A 46 7.94 2.85 4.69
C SER A 46 8.96 3.97 4.85
N GLN A 47 8.62 4.98 5.66
CA GLN A 47 9.51 6.10 5.97
C GLN A 47 9.96 6.90 4.73
N ASN A 48 9.05 7.05 3.75
CA ASN A 48 9.23 7.91 2.58
C ASN A 48 8.10 8.94 2.54
N ILE A 49 8.12 9.90 3.46
CA ILE A 49 7.02 10.87 3.67
C ILE A 49 6.72 11.74 2.44
N ASN A 50 7.70 11.98 1.57
CA ASN A 50 7.56 12.79 0.36
C ASN A 50 7.19 11.96 -0.88
N LEU A 51 7.11 10.63 -0.75
CA LEU A 51 6.62 9.73 -1.79
C LEU A 51 5.12 9.94 -1.90
N ASN A 52 4.61 10.19 -3.09
CA ASN A 52 3.20 10.44 -3.33
C ASN A 52 2.64 9.48 -4.39
N GLY A 53 1.32 9.50 -4.51
CA GLY A 53 0.59 8.63 -5.42
C GLY A 53 -0.52 7.88 -4.71
N SER A 54 -1.20 7.04 -5.48
CA SER A 54 -2.28 6.21 -4.98
C SER A 54 -2.03 4.76 -5.34
N PHE A 55 -2.32 3.88 -4.38
CA PHE A 55 -2.36 2.46 -4.67
C PHE A 55 -3.48 2.20 -5.69
N PRO A 56 -3.17 1.60 -6.85
CA PRO A 56 -4.13 1.52 -7.95
C PRO A 56 -5.31 0.61 -7.60
N LYS A 57 -6.52 1.07 -7.94
CA LYS A 57 -7.75 0.27 -7.82
C LYS A 57 -7.77 -0.91 -8.79
N TYR A 58 -7.10 -0.82 -9.95
CA TYR A 58 -7.08 -1.86 -10.99
C TYR A 58 -5.68 -2.01 -11.60
N ASN A 59 -5.46 -3.05 -12.41
CA ASN A 59 -4.22 -3.26 -13.18
C ASN A 59 -2.93 -3.41 -12.35
N TRP A 60 -2.98 -4.31 -11.38
CA TRP A 60 -1.81 -4.81 -10.65
C TRP A 60 -1.94 -6.33 -10.49
N SER A 61 -0.83 -7.06 -10.56
CA SER A 61 -0.77 -8.52 -10.65
C SER A 61 0.22 -9.17 -9.69
N SER A 62 1.03 -8.39 -8.97
CA SER A 62 2.01 -8.92 -8.04
C SER A 62 1.36 -9.78 -6.95
N PRO A 63 1.90 -10.98 -6.66
CA PRO A 63 1.39 -11.86 -5.61
C PRO A 63 1.86 -11.41 -4.22
N LEU A 64 1.61 -10.14 -3.88
CA LEU A 64 2.09 -9.55 -2.63
C LEU A 64 1.52 -10.30 -1.42
N ARG A 65 2.43 -10.60 -0.51
CA ARG A 65 2.21 -11.25 0.78
C ARG A 65 2.45 -10.31 1.95
N VAL A 66 3.38 -9.37 1.77
CA VAL A 66 3.74 -8.33 2.73
C VAL A 66 3.72 -6.98 2.05
N LEU A 67 2.96 -6.04 2.62
CA LEU A 67 2.90 -4.65 2.18
C LEU A 67 3.09 -3.72 3.38
N ASN A 68 4.15 -2.92 3.34
CA ASN A 68 4.43 -1.91 4.34
C ASN A 68 4.51 -0.53 3.67
N LEU A 69 3.59 0.36 4.06
CA LEU A 69 3.50 1.72 3.55
C LEU A 69 3.60 2.76 4.66
N SER A 70 3.98 2.36 5.87
CA SER A 70 3.94 3.22 7.06
C SER A 70 4.82 4.46 6.92
N SER A 71 4.34 5.61 7.40
CA SER A 71 5.02 6.90 7.23
C SER A 71 5.36 7.22 5.76
N SER A 72 4.51 6.83 4.80
CA SER A 72 4.63 7.20 3.39
C SER A 72 3.47 8.10 2.95
N GLY A 73 3.63 8.88 1.88
CA GLY A 73 2.54 9.66 1.30
C GLY A 73 1.69 8.89 0.27
N ILE A 74 1.76 7.55 0.25
CA ILE A 74 0.93 6.72 -0.64
C ILE A 74 -0.49 6.60 -0.08
N VAL A 75 -1.46 7.03 -0.87
CA VAL A 75 -2.88 7.00 -0.49
C VAL A 75 -3.53 5.66 -0.88
N ILE A 76 -4.36 5.11 0.01
CA ILE A 76 -5.23 3.96 -0.27
C ILE A 76 -6.69 4.39 -0.10
N ASP A 77 -7.42 4.46 -1.22
CA ASP A 77 -8.82 4.92 -1.22
C ASP A 77 -9.83 3.84 -0.78
N ASN A 78 -9.45 2.56 -0.86
CA ASN A 78 -10.36 1.43 -0.60
C ASN A 78 -9.56 0.21 -0.11
N ILE A 79 -9.30 0.17 1.20
CA ILE A 79 -8.60 -0.95 1.83
C ILE A 79 -9.41 -2.27 1.78
N PRO A 80 -10.76 -2.28 1.93
CA PRO A 80 -11.53 -3.53 1.74
C PRO A 80 -11.29 -4.18 0.37
N TYR A 81 -11.14 -3.38 -0.70
CA TYR A 81 -10.79 -3.88 -2.02
C TYR A 81 -9.36 -4.43 -2.08
N LEU A 82 -8.41 -3.74 -1.46
CA LEU A 82 -7.01 -4.18 -1.36
C LEU A 82 -6.92 -5.58 -0.73
N CYS A 83 -7.65 -5.79 0.37
CA CYS A 83 -7.76 -7.09 1.02
C CYS A 83 -8.41 -8.18 0.16
N ARG A 84 -9.50 -7.87 -0.53
CA ARG A 84 -10.18 -8.83 -1.42
C ARG A 84 -9.29 -9.29 -2.57
N LYS A 85 -8.48 -8.38 -3.11
CA LYS A 85 -7.67 -8.66 -4.31
C LYS A 85 -6.29 -9.24 -3.97
N LEU A 86 -5.69 -8.82 -2.87
CA LEU A 86 -4.43 -9.38 -2.39
C LEU A 86 -4.68 -10.66 -1.60
N LYS A 87 -5.10 -11.72 -2.32
CA LYS A 87 -5.49 -13.02 -1.74
C LYS A 87 -4.41 -13.71 -0.90
N TYR A 88 -3.16 -13.29 -1.05
CA TYR A 88 -2.01 -13.85 -0.34
C TYR A 88 -1.42 -12.91 0.72
N LEU A 89 -1.99 -11.71 0.88
CA LEU A 89 -1.52 -10.73 1.85
C LEU A 89 -1.84 -11.21 3.25
N HIS A 90 -0.79 -11.43 4.04
CA HIS A 90 -0.90 -11.80 5.44
C HIS A 90 -0.34 -10.71 6.36
N ALA A 91 0.50 -9.81 5.85
CA ALA A 91 1.03 -8.68 6.62
C ALA A 91 0.77 -7.34 5.92
N LEU A 92 0.07 -6.44 6.62
CA LEU A 92 -0.24 -5.09 6.18
C LEU A 92 0.11 -4.09 7.28
N SER A 93 0.98 -3.12 6.98
CA SER A 93 1.29 -2.01 7.88
C SER A 93 1.00 -0.70 7.15
N LEU A 94 0.04 0.05 7.71
CA LEU A 94 -0.38 1.39 7.29
C LEU A 94 -0.35 2.31 8.52
N SER A 95 0.75 2.37 9.25
CA SER A 95 0.88 3.24 10.44
C SER A 95 1.40 4.63 10.08
N ASP A 96 1.16 5.60 10.97
CA ASP A 96 1.65 6.98 10.85
C ASP A 96 1.17 7.71 9.59
N TYR A 97 -0.13 7.58 9.31
CA TYR A 97 -0.84 8.37 8.31
C TYR A 97 -1.64 9.49 8.97
N LYS A 98 -1.46 10.72 8.46
CA LYS A 98 -2.22 11.90 8.92
C LYS A 98 -3.73 11.76 8.76
N PHE A 99 -4.18 11.04 7.74
CA PHE A 99 -5.60 10.79 7.49
C PHE A 99 -5.73 9.41 6.84
N LEU A 100 -6.20 8.42 7.61
CA LEU A 100 -6.51 7.10 7.08
C LEU A 100 -8.03 6.89 7.11
N ARG A 101 -8.59 6.61 5.93
CA ARG A 101 -10.03 6.41 5.77
C ARG A 101 -10.33 4.93 5.81
N LEU A 102 -11.02 4.50 6.86
CA LEU A 102 -11.44 3.12 7.03
C LEU A 102 -12.95 2.99 6.79
N SER A 103 -13.34 1.91 6.13
CA SER A 103 -14.73 1.46 6.11
C SER A 103 -14.95 0.45 7.24
N PRO A 104 -16.10 0.42 7.93
CA PRO A 104 -16.38 -0.54 8.99
C PRO A 104 -16.24 -2.01 8.55
N THR A 105 -16.51 -2.30 7.27
CA THR A 105 -16.45 -3.64 6.66
C THR A 105 -15.04 -4.09 6.28
N LEU A 106 -14.01 -3.33 6.70
CA LEU A 106 -12.62 -3.65 6.42
C LEU A 106 -12.26 -5.08 6.81
N LEU A 107 -12.57 -5.45 8.06
CA LEU A 107 -12.16 -6.73 8.63
C LEU A 107 -12.88 -7.91 7.98
N ASP A 108 -14.10 -7.70 7.45
CA ASP A 108 -14.86 -8.73 6.73
C ASP A 108 -14.16 -9.18 5.44
N ASN A 109 -13.38 -8.30 4.81
CA ASN A 109 -12.74 -8.56 3.53
C ASN A 109 -11.28 -9.01 3.65
N CYS A 110 -10.65 -8.86 4.82
CA CYS A 110 -9.24 -9.10 5.06
C CYS A 110 -8.96 -10.45 5.76
N THR A 111 -9.65 -11.52 5.34
CA THR A 111 -9.64 -12.82 6.04
C THR A 111 -8.29 -13.52 6.13
N GLN A 112 -7.32 -13.12 5.29
CA GLN A 112 -5.99 -13.74 5.22
C GLN A 112 -4.93 -12.99 6.02
N ILE A 113 -5.25 -11.81 6.57
CA ILE A 113 -4.30 -10.99 7.32
C ILE A 113 -4.06 -11.58 8.70
N THR A 114 -2.80 -11.86 9.02
CA THR A 114 -2.33 -12.34 10.33
C THR A 114 -1.55 -11.28 11.09
N SER A 115 -1.06 -10.24 10.41
CA SER A 115 -0.35 -9.10 11.00
C SER A 115 -0.91 -7.81 10.42
N LEU A 116 -1.52 -7.00 11.29
CA LEU A 116 -2.14 -5.73 10.92
C LEU A 116 -1.63 -4.62 11.84
N ASP A 117 -1.07 -3.57 11.25
CA ASP A 117 -0.63 -2.39 11.99
C ASP A 117 -1.27 -1.12 11.39
N PHE A 118 -2.16 -0.52 12.17
CA PHE A 118 -2.76 0.79 11.94
C PHE A 118 -2.46 1.76 13.07
N SER A 119 -1.37 1.53 13.80
CA SER A 119 -0.98 2.40 14.91
C SER A 119 -0.68 3.82 14.43
N SER A 120 -0.83 4.79 15.33
CA SER A 120 -0.46 6.19 15.07
C SER A 120 -1.18 6.84 13.87
N ASN A 121 -2.39 6.41 13.56
CA ASN A 121 -3.23 7.01 12.53
C ASN A 121 -4.32 7.90 13.14
N ASP A 122 -4.68 8.96 12.42
CA ASP A 122 -5.95 9.65 12.63
C ASP A 122 -7.01 9.07 11.68
N PHE A 123 -8.10 8.54 12.25
CA PHE A 123 -9.11 7.80 11.50
C PHE A 123 -10.31 8.67 11.17
N GLU A 124 -10.62 8.77 9.88
CA GLU A 124 -11.92 9.27 9.43
C GLU A 124 -12.84 8.07 9.14
N VAL A 125 -13.88 7.89 9.96
CA VAL A 125 -14.88 6.85 9.72
C VAL A 125 -15.82 7.32 8.62
N ARG A 126 -15.85 6.59 7.50
CA ARG A 126 -16.91 6.77 6.51
C ARG A 126 -18.17 6.05 6.97
N ASN A 127 -19.18 6.82 7.37
CA ASN A 127 -20.55 6.33 7.42
C ASN A 127 -21.04 6.21 5.97
N ASP A 128 -20.75 5.08 5.34
CA ASP A 128 -21.39 4.71 4.08
C ASP A 128 -22.87 4.36 4.41
N VAL A 129 -23.68 5.37 4.70
CA VAL A 129 -25.13 5.22 4.72
C VAL A 129 -25.50 4.89 3.29
N VAL A 130 -25.84 3.62 3.06
CA VAL A 130 -26.46 3.22 1.81
C VAL A 130 -27.84 3.85 1.78
N SER A 131 -27.93 5.07 1.24
CA SER A 131 -29.19 5.64 0.81
C SER A 131 -29.67 4.81 -0.39
N HIS A 132 -30.35 3.72 -0.10
CA HIS A 132 -31.30 3.12 -1.03
C HIS A 132 -32.51 4.04 -1.05
N ASN A 133 -32.59 4.91 -2.05
CA ASN A 133 -33.85 5.44 -2.57
C ASN A 133 -34.02 4.91 -3.99
#